data_AF-A0A5P2AYD3-F1
#
_entry.id   AF-A0A5P2AYD3-F1
#
_cell.length_a   1.000
_cell.length_b   1.000
_cell.length_c   1.000
_cell.angle_alpha   90.00
_cell.angle_beta   90.00
_cell.angle_gamma   90.00
#
_symmetry.space_group_name_H-M   'P 1'
#
loop_
_entity.id
_entity.type
_entity.pdbx_description
1 polymer ?
#
loop_
_entity_poly.entity_id
_entity_poly.type
_entity_poly.pdbx_seq_one_letter_code
_entity_poly.pdbx_strand_id
1 'polypeptide(L)'
;MSELFDLAGKTLSGLGSLRWIRVSGGRHPMYGYHQVPFLGWRFEEPSAEKLRRIERAVATTPTQVDWRIDTSRRNWLLAPARILGDGENPAASPAFGDRVKSAMQDQDFCIRAWADLDAMLRTLRDLQPALKMTFTVRPGQGEPSAFDLGDITCEGESGAVGSAGHVPDQGMMIHLSVPLLLDALRPLFTGRQKTASFVGTGTSFRLDFSLDRKETVSVSAQGTTVGTCSLEELADSVLRPAQEFAEKALSALPEEDGARSDFAASMERFRESLT
;
A
#
# COMPACT_ATOMS: atom_id res chain seq x y z
N MET A 1 -3.56 25.21 2.77
CA MET A 1 -3.12 23.95 3.41
C MET A 1 -1.70 23.69 2.94
N SER A 2 -0.77 23.21 3.77
CA SER A 2 0.63 23.04 3.33
C SER A 2 0.76 21.80 2.45
N GLU A 3 1.55 21.87 1.37
CA GLU A 3 1.78 20.76 0.43
C GLU A 3 2.24 19.48 1.14
N LEU A 4 2.99 19.62 2.25
CA LEU A 4 3.46 18.50 3.06
C LEU A 4 2.31 17.79 3.80
N PHE A 5 1.26 18.50 4.21
CA PHE A 5 0.08 17.89 4.81
C PHE A 5 -0.63 16.99 3.80
N ASP A 6 -0.81 17.48 2.57
CA ASP A 6 -1.45 16.73 1.50
C ASP A 6 -0.62 15.51 1.09
N LEU A 7 0.71 15.67 1.00
CA LEU A 7 1.63 14.55 0.74
C LEU A 7 1.55 13.51 1.85
N ALA A 8 1.64 13.92 3.12
CA ALA A 8 1.56 13.00 4.26
C ALA A 8 0.21 12.27 4.29
N GLY A 9 -0.88 12.98 4.06
CA GLY A 9 -2.24 12.42 4.01
C GLY A 9 -2.38 11.36 2.92
N LYS A 10 -1.95 11.66 1.69
CA LYS A 10 -1.99 10.71 0.56
C LYS A 10 -1.09 9.50 0.80
N THR A 11 0.17 9.74 1.15
CA THR A 11 1.16 8.68 1.37
C THR A 11 0.71 7.75 2.50
N LEU A 12 0.26 8.27 3.64
CA LEU A 12 -0.16 7.40 4.73
C LEU A 12 -1.51 6.71 4.44
N SER A 13 -2.44 7.34 3.73
CA SER A 13 -3.72 6.70 3.37
C SER A 13 -3.54 5.53 2.42
N GLY A 14 -2.50 5.54 1.57
CA GLY A 14 -2.15 4.39 0.72
C GLY A 14 -1.70 3.15 1.51
N LEU A 15 -1.32 3.31 2.78
CA LEU A 15 -1.05 2.19 3.70
C LEU A 15 -2.30 1.69 4.44
N GLY A 16 -3.39 2.45 4.43
CA GLY A 16 -4.67 2.10 5.05
C GLY A 16 -5.41 3.29 5.65
N SER A 17 -6.66 3.06 6.06
CA SER A 17 -7.55 4.10 6.58
C SER A 17 -6.95 4.83 7.79
N LEU A 18 -6.88 6.16 7.69
CA LEU A 18 -6.40 7.03 8.74
C LEU A 18 -7.55 7.51 9.63
N ARG A 19 -7.43 7.25 10.93
CA ARG A 19 -8.31 7.81 11.96
C ARG A 19 -7.94 9.23 12.35
N TRP A 20 -6.64 9.55 12.27
CA TRP A 20 -6.11 10.84 12.68
C TRP A 20 -4.75 11.08 12.04
N ILE A 21 -4.49 12.33 11.64
CA ILE A 21 -3.20 12.79 11.15
C ILE A 21 -2.94 14.22 11.61
N ARG A 22 -1.68 14.53 11.91
CA ARG A 22 -1.18 15.87 12.18
C ARG A 22 0.21 16.02 11.59
N VAL A 23 0.38 17.03 10.76
CA VAL A 23 1.68 17.51 10.32
C VAL A 23 1.98 18.82 11.05
N SER A 24 3.15 18.89 11.68
CA SER A 24 3.71 20.14 12.18
C SER A 24 4.91 20.52 11.32
N GLY A 25 5.20 21.81 11.22
CA GLY A 25 6.34 22.37 10.50
C GLY A 25 5.93 23.45 9.49
N GLY A 26 6.88 23.84 8.65
CA GLY A 26 6.70 24.85 7.63
C GLY A 26 7.04 26.24 8.17
N ARG A 27 6.73 27.29 7.43
CA ARG A 27 6.98 28.65 7.88
C ARG A 27 5.85 29.17 8.75
N HIS A 28 6.20 29.81 9.87
CA HIS A 28 5.23 30.49 10.71
C HIS A 28 4.52 31.59 9.91
N PRO A 29 3.18 31.60 9.83
CA PRO A 29 2.44 32.45 8.89
C PRO A 29 2.66 33.95 9.12
N MET A 30 2.90 34.37 10.37
CA MET A 30 3.15 35.78 10.69
C MET A 30 4.63 36.19 10.74
N TYR A 31 5.55 35.26 10.99
CA TYR A 31 6.94 35.59 11.35
C TYR A 31 7.97 35.00 10.38
N GLY A 32 7.55 34.14 9.45
CA GLY A 32 8.39 33.59 8.39
C GLY A 32 9.42 32.55 8.81
N TYR A 33 9.71 32.38 10.11
CA TYR A 33 10.65 31.37 10.60
C TYR A 33 10.12 29.94 10.39
N HIS A 34 11.03 28.99 10.19
CA HIS A 34 10.71 27.57 10.09
C HIS A 34 10.37 26.99 11.46
N GLN A 35 9.27 26.25 11.52
CA GLN A 35 8.85 25.46 12.67
C GLN A 35 9.45 24.06 12.61
N VAL A 36 9.68 23.46 13.78
CA VAL A 36 10.19 22.08 13.86
C VAL A 36 9.18 21.10 13.28
N PRO A 37 9.57 20.30 12.27
CA PRO A 37 8.67 19.33 11.68
C PRO A 37 8.54 18.07 12.51
N PHE A 38 7.32 17.56 12.55
CA PHE A 38 7.03 16.21 13.02
C PHE A 38 5.68 15.75 12.44
N LEU A 39 5.53 14.44 12.30
CA LEU A 39 4.35 13.80 11.74
C LEU A 39 3.75 12.87 12.78
N GLY A 40 2.53 13.16 13.21
CA GLY A 40 1.74 12.27 14.05
C GLY A 40 0.61 11.63 13.24
N TRP A 41 0.37 10.34 13.42
CA TRP A 41 -0.75 9.66 12.75
C TRP A 41 -1.31 8.51 13.58
N ARG A 42 -2.49 8.03 13.17
CA ARG A 42 -3.13 6.83 13.69
C ARG A 42 -3.99 6.17 12.61
N PHE A 43 -3.71 4.90 12.33
CA PHE A 43 -4.58 4.06 11.50
C PHE A 43 -5.83 3.62 12.27
N GLU A 44 -6.93 3.37 11.56
CA GLU A 44 -8.08 2.66 12.14
C GLU A 44 -7.66 1.26 12.62
N GLU A 45 -6.86 0.57 11.80
CA GLU A 45 -6.31 -0.76 12.08
C GLU A 45 -4.77 -0.70 11.98
N PRO A 46 -4.04 -0.44 13.09
CA PRO A 46 -2.59 -0.48 13.08
C PRO A 46 -2.08 -1.91 12.92
N SER A 47 -1.02 -2.09 12.13
CA SER A 47 -0.36 -3.40 11.96
C SER A 47 1.16 -3.25 11.93
N ALA A 48 1.86 -4.31 12.34
CA ALA A 48 3.33 -4.36 12.31
C ALA A 48 3.88 -4.22 10.88
N GLU A 49 3.14 -4.67 9.87
CA GLU A 49 3.54 -4.52 8.47
C GLU A 49 3.53 -3.06 8.01
N LYS A 50 2.46 -2.31 8.33
CA LYS A 50 2.37 -0.88 8.03
C LYS A 50 3.52 -0.12 8.69
N LEU A 51 3.84 -0.46 9.94
CA LEU A 51 4.98 0.12 10.65
C LEU A 51 6.31 -0.18 9.96
N ARG A 52 6.58 -1.45 9.62
CA ARG A 52 7.82 -1.86 8.94
C ARG A 52 8.05 -1.12 7.61
N ARG A 53 6.99 -0.82 6.86
CA ARG A 53 7.10 -0.04 5.61
C ARG A 53 7.55 1.40 5.88
N ILE A 54 7.00 2.03 6.91
CA ILE A 54 7.38 3.38 7.34
C ILE A 54 8.82 3.38 7.88
N GLU A 55 9.16 2.41 8.74
CA GLU A 55 10.52 2.22 9.26
C GLU A 55 11.54 2.03 8.14
N ARG A 56 11.21 1.22 7.13
CA ARG A 56 12.05 1.04 5.93
C ARG A 56 12.25 2.37 5.21
N ALA A 57 11.19 3.13 4.95
CA ALA A 57 11.29 4.42 4.29
C ALA A 57 12.20 5.41 5.05
N VAL A 58 12.05 5.47 6.38
CA VAL A 58 12.91 6.30 7.24
C VAL A 58 14.36 5.83 7.17
N ALA A 59 14.61 4.52 7.27
CA ALA A 59 15.95 3.95 7.28
C ALA A 59 16.69 4.08 5.94
N THR A 60 15.97 4.06 4.81
CA THR A 60 16.58 4.17 3.46
C THR A 60 16.68 5.60 2.96
N THR A 61 16.02 6.56 3.60
CA THR A 61 16.11 7.96 3.20
C THR A 61 17.40 8.57 3.76
N PRO A 62 18.28 9.15 2.92
CA PRO A 62 19.40 9.94 3.41
C PRO A 62 18.86 11.18 4.14
N THR A 63 19.08 11.27 5.46
CA THR A 63 18.65 12.41 6.28
C THR A 63 19.83 13.25 6.74
N GLN A 64 19.58 14.54 6.99
CA GLN A 64 20.56 15.49 7.49
C GLN A 64 20.53 15.62 9.02
N VAL A 65 19.45 15.16 9.65
CA VAL A 65 19.34 15.01 11.11
C VAL A 65 18.85 13.61 11.45
N ASP A 66 19.02 13.20 12.71
CA ASP A 66 18.55 11.89 13.17
C ASP A 66 17.02 11.91 13.38
N TRP A 67 16.35 10.87 12.88
CA TRP A 67 14.91 10.66 13.01
C TRP A 67 14.60 9.38 13.76
N ARG A 68 13.48 9.38 14.47
CA ARG A 68 12.97 8.21 15.21
C ARG A 68 11.46 8.14 15.10
N ILE A 69 10.95 6.92 15.09
CA ILE A 69 9.52 6.63 15.20
C ILE A 69 9.24 6.22 16.65
N ASP A 70 8.33 6.93 17.30
CA ASP A 70 7.79 6.59 18.61
C ASP A 70 6.39 6.00 18.44
N THR A 71 6.27 4.71 18.75
CA THR A 71 5.03 3.92 18.75
C THR A 71 4.51 3.61 20.15
N SER A 72 5.12 4.18 21.20
CA SER A 72 4.76 3.93 22.61
C SER A 72 3.36 4.42 22.99
N ARG A 73 2.76 5.26 22.14
CA ARG A 73 1.43 5.85 22.33
C ARG A 73 0.48 5.48 21.21
N ARG A 74 -0.82 5.68 21.45
CA ARG A 74 -1.90 5.44 20.47
C ARG A 74 -1.73 6.19 19.14
N ASN A 75 -1.06 7.34 19.16
CA ASN A 75 -0.72 8.11 17.99
C ASN A 75 0.77 7.90 17.77
N TRP A 76 1.14 7.29 16.64
CA TRP A 76 2.53 7.12 16.28
C TRP A 76 3.10 8.48 15.87
N LEU A 77 4.38 8.69 16.17
CA LEU A 77 5.07 9.95 15.96
C LEU A 77 6.39 9.71 15.25
N LEU A 78 6.57 10.33 14.10
CA LEU A 78 7.85 10.47 13.41
C LEU A 78 8.37 11.88 13.68
N ALA A 79 9.52 11.96 14.34
CA ALA A 79 10.11 13.23 14.76
C ALA A 79 11.64 13.15 14.77
N PRO A 80 12.32 14.31 14.67
CA PRO A 80 13.75 14.35 14.92
C PRO A 80 14.07 13.83 16.33
N ALA A 81 15.11 13.01 16.47
CA ALA A 81 15.53 12.41 17.73
C ALA A 81 15.72 13.47 18.83
N ARG A 82 16.25 14.64 18.44
CA ARG A 82 16.46 15.82 19.29
C ARG A 82 15.21 16.25 20.09
N ILE A 83 13.99 16.07 19.56
CA ILE A 83 12.76 16.48 20.25
C ILE A 83 12.04 15.33 20.97
N LEU A 84 12.45 14.08 20.74
CA LEU A 84 11.93 12.92 21.46
C LEU A 84 12.63 12.70 22.81
N GLY A 85 13.88 13.15 22.94
CA GLY A 85 14.70 12.99 24.14
C GLY A 85 15.40 11.63 24.21
N ASP A 86 16.37 11.51 25.13
CA ASP A 86 17.11 10.27 25.36
C ASP A 86 16.49 9.47 26.52
N GLY A 87 16.27 8.19 26.28
CA GLY A 87 15.42 7.31 27.11
C GLY A 87 15.98 6.92 28.49
N GLU A 88 17.11 7.48 28.93
CA GLU A 88 17.76 7.03 30.16
C GLU A 88 17.20 7.66 31.44
N ASN A 89 16.57 8.84 31.37
CA ASN A 89 15.87 9.43 32.53
C ASN A 89 14.69 10.34 32.14
N PRO A 90 13.48 9.77 31.93
CA PRO A 90 12.30 10.50 31.48
C PRO A 90 11.87 11.64 32.41
N ALA A 91 12.17 11.55 33.71
CA ALA A 91 11.80 12.54 34.72
C ALA A 91 12.69 13.80 34.70
N ALA A 92 13.91 13.70 34.14
CA ALA A 92 14.85 14.81 34.03
C ALA A 92 14.82 15.50 32.65
N SER A 93 14.10 14.92 31.68
CA SER A 93 14.02 15.48 30.32
C SER A 93 12.97 16.59 30.26
N PRO A 94 13.26 17.75 29.62
CA PRO A 94 12.26 18.80 29.43
C PRO A 94 11.01 18.28 28.74
N ALA A 95 9.84 18.86 29.00
CA ALA A 95 8.61 18.43 28.32
C ALA A 95 8.76 18.55 26.79
N PHE A 96 8.05 17.71 26.04
CA PHE A 96 8.11 17.70 24.57
C PHE A 96 7.94 19.11 23.97
N GLY A 97 7.01 19.91 24.50
CA GLY A 97 6.79 21.28 24.04
C GLY A 97 7.98 22.20 24.26
N ASP A 98 8.75 22.03 25.33
CA ASP A 98 9.93 22.84 25.62
C ASP A 98 11.10 22.44 24.72
N ARG A 99 11.26 21.15 24.43
CA ARG A 99 12.24 20.67 23.44
C ARG A 99 11.92 21.18 22.03
N VAL A 100 10.64 21.22 21.65
CA VAL A 100 10.21 21.83 20.38
C VAL A 100 10.54 23.31 20.34
N LYS A 101 10.22 24.07 21.40
CA LYS A 101 10.55 25.51 21.49
C LYS A 101 12.05 25.77 21.40
N SER A 102 12.85 24.95 22.10
CA SER A 102 14.31 25.04 22.09
C SER A 102 14.87 24.74 20.69
N ALA A 103 14.44 23.64 20.06
CA ALA A 103 14.88 23.28 18.72
C ALA A 103 14.45 24.29 17.65
N MET A 104 13.32 25.00 17.85
CA MET A 104 12.84 26.04 16.95
C MET A 104 13.75 27.28 16.89
N GLN A 105 14.60 27.50 17.90
CA GLN A 105 15.59 28.59 17.88
C GLN A 105 16.72 28.32 16.88
N ASP A 106 16.91 27.06 16.49
CA ASP A 106 17.89 26.61 15.51
C ASP A 106 17.21 26.48 14.13
N GLN A 107 17.28 27.54 13.34
CA GLN A 107 16.59 27.61 12.04
C GLN A 107 17.21 26.67 11.00
N ASP A 108 18.52 26.48 11.02
CA ASP A 108 19.20 25.53 10.13
C ASP A 108 18.77 24.09 10.43
N PHE A 109 18.61 23.74 11.70
CA PHE A 109 17.99 22.47 12.09
C PHE A 109 16.55 22.35 11.56
N CYS A 110 15.71 23.38 11.71
CA CYS A 110 14.33 23.33 11.23
C CYS A 110 14.22 23.18 9.71
N ILE A 111 15.10 23.84 8.95
CA ILE A 111 15.15 23.75 7.48
C ILE A 111 15.58 22.34 7.06
N ARG A 112 16.66 21.80 7.65
CA ARG A 112 17.15 20.45 7.34
C ARG A 112 16.13 19.38 7.68
N ALA A 113 15.54 19.46 8.87
CA ALA A 113 14.48 18.54 9.29
C ALA A 113 13.25 18.64 8.37
N TRP A 114 12.93 19.83 7.83
CA TRP A 114 11.80 19.96 6.90
C TRP A 114 12.07 19.23 5.59
N ALA A 115 13.28 19.39 5.04
CA ALA A 115 13.70 18.69 3.85
C ALA A 115 13.72 17.16 4.05
N ASP A 116 14.21 16.70 5.21
CA ASP A 116 14.22 15.27 5.55
C ASP A 116 12.80 14.69 5.60
N LEU A 117 11.84 15.38 6.22
CA LEU A 117 10.44 14.90 6.29
C LEU A 117 9.78 14.79 4.92
N ASP A 118 10.00 15.77 4.04
CA ASP A 118 9.53 15.71 2.65
C ASP A 118 10.17 14.52 1.91
N ALA A 119 11.49 14.33 2.04
CA ALA A 119 12.20 13.22 1.43
C ALA A 119 11.69 11.85 1.93
N MET A 120 11.50 11.68 3.24
CA MET A 120 10.98 10.43 3.81
C MET A 120 9.57 10.10 3.32
N LEU A 121 8.71 11.11 3.18
CA LEU A 121 7.36 10.92 2.65
C LEU A 121 7.36 10.55 1.16
N ARG A 122 8.31 11.08 0.38
CA ARG A 122 8.52 10.68 -1.01
C ARG A 122 9.03 9.24 -1.10
N THR A 123 10.07 8.90 -0.34
CA THR A 123 10.57 7.52 -0.25
C THR A 123 9.46 6.55 0.16
N LEU A 124 8.63 6.91 1.15
CA LEU A 124 7.52 6.07 1.59
C LEU A 124 6.45 5.89 0.50
N ARG A 125 6.20 6.91 -0.30
CA ARG A 125 5.30 6.80 -1.45
C ARG A 125 5.90 5.92 -2.54
N ASP A 126 7.18 6.09 -2.82
CA ASP A 126 7.88 5.33 -3.86
C ASP A 126 8.10 3.85 -3.44
N LEU A 127 8.01 3.56 -2.14
CA LEU A 127 7.99 2.19 -1.59
C LEU A 127 6.57 1.57 -1.53
N GLN A 128 5.52 2.33 -1.83
CA GLN A 128 4.17 1.78 -1.92
C GLN A 128 3.96 1.18 -3.30
N PRO A 129 3.33 0.00 -3.38
CA PRO A 129 3.03 -0.57 -4.68
C PRO A 129 2.01 0.35 -5.39
N ALA A 130 2.35 0.79 -6.60
CA ALA A 130 1.50 1.67 -7.40
C ALA A 130 0.12 1.06 -7.74
N LEU A 131 0.01 -0.26 -7.57
CA LEU A 131 -1.21 -1.03 -7.69
C LEU A 131 -1.38 -1.92 -6.46
N LYS A 132 -2.61 -2.20 -6.06
CA LYS A 132 -2.92 -3.19 -5.02
C LYS A 132 -4.09 -4.03 -5.50
N MET A 133 -3.93 -5.35 -5.49
CA MET A 133 -5.05 -6.26 -5.66
C MET A 133 -5.45 -6.90 -4.34
N THR A 134 -6.72 -7.27 -4.22
CA THR A 134 -7.22 -8.05 -3.08
C THR A 134 -8.24 -9.05 -3.59
N PHE A 135 -8.18 -10.27 -3.06
CA PHE A 135 -9.05 -11.38 -3.41
C PHE A 135 -9.77 -11.87 -2.15
N THR A 136 -11.10 -11.97 -2.19
CA THR A 136 -11.91 -12.35 -1.02
C THR A 136 -12.99 -13.35 -1.40
N VAL A 137 -13.30 -14.28 -0.49
CA VAL A 137 -14.50 -15.12 -0.57
C VAL A 137 -15.65 -14.40 0.13
N ARG A 138 -16.85 -14.40 -0.45
CA ARG A 138 -18.04 -13.82 0.19
C ARG A 138 -18.50 -14.71 1.36
N PRO A 139 -18.96 -14.13 2.48
CA PRO A 139 -19.43 -14.91 3.61
C PRO A 139 -20.83 -15.51 3.35
N GLY A 140 -21.19 -16.54 4.11
CA GLY A 140 -22.56 -17.06 4.18
C GLY A 140 -23.01 -17.93 3.02
N GLN A 141 -22.07 -18.58 2.31
CA GLN A 141 -22.35 -19.42 1.15
C GLN A 141 -22.56 -20.91 1.46
N GLY A 142 -22.44 -21.29 2.73
CA GLY A 142 -22.54 -22.67 3.18
C GLY A 142 -21.17 -23.31 3.37
N GLU A 143 -21.06 -24.61 3.07
CA GLU A 143 -19.80 -25.33 3.11
C GLU A 143 -18.87 -24.85 1.98
N PRO A 144 -17.57 -24.63 2.25
CA PRO A 144 -16.62 -24.17 1.25
C PRO A 144 -16.57 -25.07 0.02
N SER A 145 -16.53 -24.46 -1.16
CA SER A 145 -16.51 -25.17 -2.45
C SER A 145 -15.71 -24.43 -3.52
N ALA A 146 -15.28 -25.15 -4.55
CA ALA A 146 -14.67 -24.55 -5.75
C ALA A 146 -15.54 -23.47 -6.42
N PHE A 147 -16.85 -23.47 -6.16
CA PHE A 147 -17.81 -22.57 -6.76
C PHE A 147 -18.13 -21.36 -5.87
N ASP A 148 -17.43 -21.21 -4.73
CA ASP A 148 -17.65 -20.09 -3.84
C ASP A 148 -17.46 -18.77 -4.58
N LEU A 149 -18.41 -17.88 -4.36
CA LEU A 149 -18.40 -16.55 -4.92
C LEU A 149 -17.48 -15.65 -4.10
N GLY A 150 -16.84 -14.73 -4.78
CA GLY A 150 -15.91 -13.81 -4.17
C GLY A 150 -15.75 -12.56 -5.00
N ASP A 151 -14.77 -11.77 -4.61
CA ASP A 151 -14.50 -10.48 -5.20
C ASP A 151 -13.02 -10.27 -5.43
N ILE A 152 -12.74 -9.57 -6.54
CA ILE A 152 -11.43 -9.01 -6.85
C ILE A 152 -11.58 -7.50 -6.77
N THR A 153 -10.70 -6.85 -6.01
CA THR A 153 -10.52 -5.40 -6.06
C THR A 153 -9.14 -5.06 -6.60
N CYS A 154 -9.08 -3.96 -7.35
CA CYS A 154 -7.86 -3.37 -7.88
C CYS A 154 -7.86 -1.88 -7.54
N GLU A 155 -6.88 -1.47 -6.75
CA GLU A 155 -6.71 -0.10 -6.27
C GLU A 155 -5.41 0.45 -6.89
N GLY A 156 -5.45 1.68 -7.37
CA GLY A 156 -4.30 2.40 -7.91
C GLY A 156 -4.45 3.90 -7.69
N GLU A 157 -3.52 4.67 -8.20
CA GLU A 157 -3.48 6.13 -8.01
C GLU A 157 -4.71 6.88 -8.56
N SER A 158 -5.42 6.32 -9.55
CA SER A 158 -6.61 6.93 -10.16
C SER A 158 -7.92 6.47 -9.51
N GLY A 159 -7.87 5.53 -8.56
CA GLY A 159 -9.04 5.07 -7.82
C GLY A 159 -9.04 3.57 -7.54
N ALA A 160 -10.20 3.07 -7.15
CA ALA A 160 -10.44 1.67 -6.86
C ALA A 160 -11.57 1.14 -7.73
N VAL A 161 -11.39 -0.08 -8.24
CA VAL A 161 -12.43 -0.82 -8.96
C VAL A 161 -12.56 -2.20 -8.33
N GLY A 162 -13.77 -2.73 -8.33
CA GLY A 162 -14.04 -4.06 -7.80
C GLY A 162 -15.22 -4.72 -8.49
N SER A 163 -15.33 -6.03 -8.27
CA SER A 163 -16.43 -6.84 -8.78
C SER A 163 -17.72 -6.76 -7.96
N ALA A 164 -17.65 -6.25 -6.74
CA ALA A 164 -18.82 -6.07 -5.88
C ALA A 164 -19.65 -4.83 -6.28
N GLY A 165 -20.95 -4.86 -6.00
CA GLY A 165 -21.84 -3.71 -6.18
C GLY A 165 -22.33 -3.43 -7.60
N HIS A 166 -21.99 -4.29 -8.58
CA HIS A 166 -22.59 -4.23 -9.92
C HIS A 166 -23.99 -4.83 -9.91
N VAL A 167 -24.86 -4.47 -10.86
CA VAL A 167 -26.23 -5.03 -10.95
C VAL A 167 -26.36 -5.87 -12.22
N PRO A 168 -26.71 -7.17 -12.12
CA PRO A 168 -26.90 -7.95 -10.89
C PRO A 168 -25.57 -8.27 -10.18
N ASP A 169 -25.55 -8.20 -8.85
CA ASP A 169 -24.35 -8.47 -8.05
C ASP A 169 -24.19 -9.96 -7.79
N GLN A 170 -23.73 -10.69 -8.80
CA GLN A 170 -23.67 -12.15 -8.77
C GLN A 170 -22.40 -12.68 -8.08
N GLY A 171 -21.42 -11.82 -7.78
CA GLY A 171 -20.07 -12.26 -7.40
C GLY A 171 -19.38 -13.04 -8.52
N MET A 172 -18.12 -13.41 -8.32
CA MET A 172 -17.40 -14.27 -9.26
C MET A 172 -16.98 -15.57 -8.59
N MET A 173 -16.92 -16.68 -9.32
CA MET A 173 -16.36 -17.93 -8.81
C MET A 173 -14.86 -17.71 -8.55
N ILE A 174 -14.50 -17.38 -7.31
CA ILE A 174 -13.21 -16.72 -7.02
C ILE A 174 -12.04 -17.70 -7.10
N HIS A 175 -12.27 -18.96 -6.72
CA HIS A 175 -11.28 -20.03 -6.82
C HIS A 175 -10.90 -20.35 -8.27
N LEU A 176 -11.79 -20.09 -9.23
CA LEU A 176 -11.51 -20.20 -10.67
C LEU A 176 -10.97 -18.91 -11.27
N SER A 177 -11.43 -17.76 -10.76
CA SER A 177 -11.10 -16.44 -11.31
C SER A 177 -9.67 -16.01 -11.03
N VAL A 178 -9.13 -16.29 -9.83
CA VAL A 178 -7.74 -15.92 -9.50
C VAL A 178 -6.72 -16.67 -10.38
N PRO A 179 -6.81 -18.00 -10.57
CA PRO A 179 -5.96 -18.71 -11.53
C PRO A 179 -6.05 -18.17 -12.96
N LEU A 180 -7.26 -17.84 -13.43
CA LEU A 180 -7.45 -17.25 -14.76
C LEU A 180 -6.79 -15.88 -14.90
N LEU A 181 -6.83 -15.05 -13.85
CA LEU A 181 -6.12 -13.76 -13.83
C LEU A 181 -4.60 -13.98 -13.95
N LEU A 182 -4.05 -14.93 -13.17
CA LEU A 182 -2.63 -15.27 -13.25
C LEU A 182 -2.26 -15.72 -14.67
N ASP A 183 -3.00 -16.67 -15.24
CA ASP A 183 -2.73 -17.18 -16.57
C ASP A 183 -2.89 -16.11 -17.66
N ALA A 184 -3.87 -15.22 -17.53
CA ALA A 184 -4.07 -14.11 -18.47
C ALA A 184 -2.90 -13.13 -18.50
N LEU A 185 -2.20 -12.94 -17.39
CA LEU A 185 -1.08 -12.00 -17.27
C LEU A 185 0.26 -12.57 -17.76
N ARG A 186 0.45 -13.89 -17.77
CA ARG A 186 1.72 -14.53 -18.19
C ARG A 186 2.26 -14.07 -19.55
N PRO A 187 1.43 -13.85 -20.59
CA PRO A 187 1.92 -13.35 -21.87
C PRO A 187 2.57 -11.96 -21.79
N LEU A 188 2.19 -11.12 -20.81
CA LEU A 188 2.85 -9.83 -20.59
C LEU A 188 4.27 -10.01 -20.06
N PHE A 189 4.45 -10.86 -19.05
CA PHE A 189 5.74 -11.08 -18.40
C PHE A 189 6.75 -11.80 -19.30
N THR A 190 6.28 -12.74 -20.11
CA THR A 190 7.11 -13.42 -21.12
C THR A 190 7.42 -12.57 -22.36
N GLY A 191 6.93 -11.32 -22.43
CA GLY A 191 7.07 -10.44 -23.59
C GLY A 191 6.33 -10.93 -24.85
N ARG A 192 5.49 -11.96 -24.74
CA ARG A 192 4.73 -12.54 -25.87
C ARG A 192 3.62 -11.62 -26.35
N GLN A 193 3.03 -10.86 -25.44
CA GLN A 193 1.97 -9.89 -25.75
C GLN A 193 2.24 -8.58 -25.03
N LYS A 194 1.76 -7.48 -25.61
CA LYS A 194 1.79 -6.15 -24.97
C LYS A 194 0.50 -5.83 -24.23
N THR A 195 -0.53 -6.65 -24.39
CA THR A 195 -1.84 -6.46 -23.78
C THR A 195 -2.31 -7.76 -23.20
N ALA A 196 -2.99 -7.71 -22.05
CA ALA A 196 -3.72 -8.83 -21.49
C ALA A 196 -5.10 -8.35 -21.01
N SER A 197 -6.07 -9.25 -21.03
CA SER A 197 -7.41 -8.99 -20.53
C SER A 197 -7.85 -10.16 -19.67
N PHE A 198 -8.44 -9.83 -18.53
CA PHE A 198 -9.03 -10.79 -17.62
C PHE A 198 -10.52 -10.48 -17.48
N VAL A 199 -11.36 -11.52 -17.52
CA VAL A 199 -12.79 -11.45 -17.22
C VAL A 199 -13.07 -12.47 -16.13
N GLY A 200 -13.69 -12.03 -15.03
CA GLY A 200 -14.00 -12.91 -13.91
C GLY A 200 -15.05 -13.97 -14.27
N THR A 201 -14.91 -15.16 -13.72
CA THR A 201 -15.81 -16.28 -14.02
C THR A 201 -17.16 -16.05 -13.35
N GLY A 202 -18.23 -16.02 -14.14
CA GLY A 202 -19.58 -15.75 -13.64
C GLY A 202 -19.91 -14.28 -13.44
N THR A 203 -19.06 -13.36 -13.92
CA THR A 203 -19.27 -11.90 -13.81
C THR A 203 -18.91 -11.18 -15.11
N SER A 204 -19.36 -9.94 -15.25
CA SER A 204 -18.91 -9.01 -16.29
C SER A 204 -17.70 -8.17 -15.87
N PHE A 205 -17.21 -8.33 -14.64
CA PHE A 205 -16.02 -7.64 -14.16
C PHE A 205 -14.80 -7.99 -15.02
N ARG A 206 -14.13 -6.95 -15.52
CA ARG A 206 -13.01 -7.07 -16.46
C ARG A 206 -11.89 -6.12 -16.06
N LEU A 207 -10.66 -6.63 -16.14
CA LEU A 207 -9.43 -5.85 -16.04
C LEU A 207 -8.66 -5.95 -17.35
N ASP A 208 -8.17 -4.82 -17.83
CA ASP A 208 -7.34 -4.71 -19.03
C ASP A 208 -5.97 -4.13 -18.65
N PHE A 209 -4.94 -4.80 -19.14
CA PHE A 209 -3.54 -4.50 -18.88
C PHE A 209 -2.85 -4.18 -20.20
N SER A 210 -2.11 -3.08 -20.27
CA SER A 210 -1.38 -2.69 -21.48
C SER A 210 0.01 -2.20 -21.12
N LEU A 211 1.02 -2.85 -21.69
CA LEU A 211 2.44 -2.49 -21.59
C LEU A 211 2.79 -1.48 -22.70
N ASP A 212 3.26 -0.31 -22.29
CA ASP A 212 3.67 0.73 -23.21
C ASP A 212 5.13 0.56 -23.70
N ARG A 213 5.65 1.55 -24.44
CA ARG A 213 7.03 1.51 -24.96
C ARG A 213 8.10 1.83 -23.90
N LYS A 214 7.69 2.33 -22.73
CA LYS A 214 8.56 2.68 -21.60
C LYS A 214 8.51 1.61 -20.51
N GLU A 215 8.04 0.41 -20.84
CA GLU A 215 7.91 -0.73 -19.92
C GLU A 215 6.97 -0.45 -18.73
N THR A 216 6.04 0.49 -18.91
CA THR A 216 5.00 0.82 -17.93
C THR A 216 3.72 0.08 -18.30
N VAL A 217 3.12 -0.60 -17.32
CA VAL A 217 1.81 -1.24 -17.45
C VAL A 217 0.72 -0.30 -16.98
N SER A 218 -0.22 0.03 -17.85
CA SER A 218 -1.48 0.65 -17.46
C SER A 218 -2.53 -0.42 -17.15
N VAL A 219 -3.20 -0.29 -16.01
CA VAL A 219 -4.32 -1.15 -15.60
C VAL A 219 -5.61 -0.35 -15.68
N SER A 220 -6.62 -0.92 -16.32
CA SER A 220 -7.92 -0.28 -16.51
C SER A 220 -9.07 -1.26 -16.29
N ALA A 221 -10.23 -0.73 -15.93
CA ALA A 221 -11.48 -1.48 -15.87
C ALA A 221 -12.56 -0.70 -16.61
N GLN A 222 -13.30 -1.37 -17.50
CA GLN A 222 -14.37 -0.77 -18.29
C GLN A 222 -13.93 0.53 -19.01
N GLY A 223 -12.69 0.56 -19.52
CA GLY A 223 -12.12 1.71 -20.22
C GLY A 223 -11.63 2.85 -19.33
N THR A 224 -11.75 2.74 -17.99
CA THR A 224 -11.23 3.73 -17.04
C THR A 224 -9.92 3.24 -16.44
N THR A 225 -8.86 4.04 -16.52
CA THR A 225 -7.56 3.72 -15.91
C THR A 225 -7.67 3.75 -14.38
N VAL A 226 -7.18 2.69 -13.74
CA VAL A 226 -7.10 2.52 -12.29
C VAL A 226 -5.74 2.99 -11.78
N GLY A 227 -4.67 2.68 -12.53
CA GLY A 227 -3.32 3.12 -12.21
C GLY A 227 -2.31 2.63 -13.24
N THR A 228 -1.07 3.06 -13.06
CA THR A 228 0.09 2.60 -13.83
C THR A 228 1.15 2.05 -12.89
N CYS A 229 1.86 1.01 -13.31
CA CYS A 229 2.93 0.38 -12.53
C CYS A 229 3.97 -0.25 -13.46
N SER A 230 5.16 -0.55 -12.95
CA SER A 230 6.13 -1.40 -13.63
C SER A 230 5.66 -2.85 -13.71
N LEU A 231 6.30 -3.67 -14.55
CA LEU A 231 6.04 -5.12 -14.56
C LEU A 231 6.34 -5.76 -13.20
N GLU A 232 7.45 -5.38 -12.54
CA GLU A 232 7.81 -5.91 -11.21
C GLU A 232 6.72 -5.60 -10.18
N GLU A 233 6.24 -4.37 -10.13
CA GLU A 233 5.16 -3.97 -9.23
C GLU A 233 3.85 -4.70 -9.55
N LEU A 234 3.51 -4.91 -10.83
CA LEU A 234 2.34 -5.69 -11.21
C LEU A 234 2.45 -7.14 -10.73
N ALA A 235 3.62 -7.76 -10.90
CA ALA A 235 3.87 -9.13 -10.44
C ALA A 235 3.66 -9.22 -8.93
N ASP A 236 4.25 -8.30 -8.17
CA ASP A 236 4.11 -8.23 -6.71
C ASP A 236 2.65 -7.99 -6.27
N SER A 237 1.94 -7.12 -6.98
CA SER A 237 0.56 -6.73 -6.70
C SER A 237 -0.45 -7.85 -6.92
N VAL A 238 -0.10 -8.85 -7.72
CA VAL A 238 -0.96 -10.00 -8.04
C VAL A 238 -0.50 -11.24 -7.27
N LEU A 239 0.79 -11.53 -7.27
CA LEU A 239 1.35 -12.77 -6.72
C LEU A 239 1.18 -12.85 -5.21
N ARG A 240 1.46 -11.77 -4.47
CA ARG A 240 1.36 -11.77 -3.01
C ARG A 240 -0.10 -11.96 -2.54
N PRO A 241 -1.09 -11.20 -3.04
CA PRO A 241 -2.49 -11.46 -2.70
C PRO A 241 -2.98 -12.85 -3.13
N ALA A 242 -2.48 -13.39 -4.25
CA ALA A 242 -2.84 -14.74 -4.69
C ALA A 242 -2.30 -15.81 -3.72
N GLN A 243 -1.08 -15.64 -3.19
CA GLN A 243 -0.53 -16.53 -2.15
C GLN A 243 -1.34 -16.45 -0.86
N GLU A 244 -1.62 -15.25 -0.37
CA GLU A 244 -2.41 -15.06 0.85
C GLU A 244 -3.83 -15.62 0.71
N PHE A 245 -4.43 -15.47 -0.47
CA PHE A 245 -5.72 -16.07 -0.80
C PHE A 245 -5.63 -17.60 -0.81
N ALA A 246 -4.60 -18.17 -1.44
CA ALA A 246 -4.38 -19.62 -1.47
C ALA A 246 -4.28 -20.23 -0.07
N GLU A 247 -3.48 -19.61 0.80
CA GLU A 247 -3.27 -20.07 2.18
C GLU A 247 -4.56 -20.09 3.00
N LYS A 248 -5.44 -19.10 2.83
CA LYS A 248 -6.67 -18.95 3.62
C LYS A 248 -7.87 -19.67 3.02
N ALA A 249 -8.05 -19.55 1.70
CA ALA A 249 -9.27 -19.98 1.03
C ALA A 249 -9.16 -21.42 0.51
N LEU A 250 -7.99 -21.83 -0.02
CA LEU A 250 -7.83 -23.21 -0.53
C LEU A 250 -7.56 -24.23 0.58
N SER A 251 -7.16 -23.77 1.77
CA SER A 251 -7.06 -24.63 2.95
C SER A 251 -8.43 -25.03 3.50
N ALA A 252 -9.48 -24.27 3.18
CA ALA A 252 -10.86 -24.59 3.53
C ALA A 252 -11.53 -25.58 2.56
N LEU A 253 -10.96 -25.79 1.36
CA LEU A 253 -11.51 -26.70 0.36
C LEU A 253 -11.11 -28.17 0.64
N PRO A 254 -11.93 -29.15 0.21
CA PRO A 254 -11.57 -30.57 0.27
C PRO A 254 -10.25 -30.86 -0.44
N GLU A 255 -9.46 -31.82 0.07
CA GLU A 255 -8.09 -32.02 -0.43
C GLU A 255 -8.03 -32.39 -1.92
N GLU A 256 -9.01 -33.17 -2.38
CA GLU A 256 -9.16 -33.67 -3.75
C GLU A 256 -9.90 -32.69 -4.68
N ASP A 257 -10.19 -31.47 -4.21
CA ASP A 257 -10.87 -30.47 -5.04
C ASP A 257 -9.95 -29.98 -6.16
N GLY A 258 -10.42 -30.10 -7.41
CA GLY A 258 -9.67 -29.72 -8.62
C GLY A 258 -9.29 -28.23 -8.65
N ALA A 259 -10.03 -27.35 -7.97
CA ALA A 259 -9.65 -25.95 -7.88
C ALA A 259 -8.30 -25.76 -7.14
N ARG A 260 -7.93 -26.65 -6.22
CA ARG A 260 -6.63 -26.59 -5.52
C ARG A 260 -5.48 -26.87 -6.47
N SER A 261 -5.59 -27.93 -7.28
CA SER A 261 -4.54 -28.29 -8.24
C SER A 261 -4.43 -27.27 -9.38
N ASP A 262 -5.56 -26.79 -9.90
CA ASP A 262 -5.59 -25.76 -10.94
C ASP A 262 -4.97 -24.44 -10.47
N PHE A 263 -5.25 -24.04 -9.22
CA PHE A 263 -4.65 -22.85 -8.62
C PHE A 263 -3.15 -23.02 -8.43
N ALA A 264 -2.71 -24.15 -7.86
CA ALA A 264 -1.29 -24.42 -7.64
C ALA A 264 -0.51 -24.41 -8.96
N ALA A 265 -1.03 -25.08 -10.00
CA ALA A 265 -0.42 -25.10 -11.32
C ALA A 265 -0.35 -23.70 -11.95
N SER A 266 -1.40 -22.89 -11.82
CA SER A 266 -1.42 -21.52 -12.36
C SER A 266 -0.42 -20.61 -11.64
N MET A 267 -0.28 -20.76 -10.32
CA MET A 267 0.73 -20.06 -9.52
C MET A 267 2.16 -20.41 -9.92
N GLU A 268 2.45 -21.70 -10.13
CA GLU A 268 3.76 -22.16 -10.60
C GLU A 268 4.09 -21.57 -11.97
N ARG A 269 3.17 -21.75 -12.93
CA ARG A 269 3.30 -21.21 -14.29
C ARG A 269 3.43 -19.69 -14.35
N PHE A 270 2.81 -18.98 -13.40
CA PHE A 270 2.96 -17.54 -13.27
C PHE A 270 4.35 -17.17 -12.76
N ARG A 271 4.85 -17.83 -11.70
CA ARG A 271 6.21 -17.59 -11.19
C ARG A 271 7.29 -17.86 -12.25
N GLU A 272 7.13 -18.94 -13.01
CA GLU A 272 8.00 -19.24 -14.16
C GLU A 272 7.97 -18.15 -15.25
N SER A 273 6.89 -17.38 -15.36
CA SER A 273 6.81 -16.29 -16.32
C SER A 273 7.55 -15.02 -15.89
N LEU A 274 7.94 -14.93 -14.62
CA LEU A 274 8.66 -13.78 -14.05
C LEU A 274 10.19 -13.88 -14.20
N THR A 275 10.70 -15.04 -14.63
CA THR A 275 12.14 -15.32 -14.84
C THR A 275 12.55 -15.11 -16.28
#